data_AF-A0A1G9PV09-F1
#
_entry.id   AF-A0A1G9PV09-F1
#
_cell.length_a   1.000
_cell.length_b   1.000
_cell.length_c   1.000
_cell.angle_alpha   90.00
_cell.angle_beta   90.00
_cell.angle_gamma   90.00
#
_symmetry.space_group_name_H-M   'P 1'
#
loop_
_entity.id
_entity.type
_entity.pdbx_description
1 polymer ?
#
loop_
_entity_poly.entity_id
_entity_poly.type
_entity_poly.pdbx_seq_one_letter_code
_entity_poly.pdbx_strand_id
1 'polypeptide(L)'
;MGALQDHPARTSLSGFADEIISAYNTIQFALDVGDQNEDFGLALNAQSTLPDIAESSVSNDAKWYSVMASTTLRTVFETAFGLPSEFASLDIDEQLEIFKDKAEKRFGSDEVAQFLEPKKMEDLVKTFLLRSEMSDTMQSLTSSNTALMLLSGAVR
;
A
#
# COMPACT_ATOMS: atom_id res chain seq x y z
N MET A 1 -14.70 1.56 -47.08
CA MET A 1 -15.83 1.14 -46.21
C MET A 1 -15.25 0.19 -45.17
N GLY A 2 -14.68 0.74 -44.09
CA GLY A 2 -14.04 -0.05 -43.03
C GLY A 2 -15.09 -0.57 -42.07
N ALA A 3 -15.18 -1.88 -41.91
CA ALA A 3 -16.06 -2.49 -40.93
C ALA A 3 -15.61 -2.09 -39.52
N LEU A 4 -16.50 -1.44 -38.77
CA LEU A 4 -16.37 -1.28 -37.33
C LEU A 4 -16.42 -2.70 -36.73
N GLN A 5 -15.30 -3.17 -36.19
CA GLN A 5 -15.28 -4.39 -35.40
C GLN A 5 -16.12 -4.14 -34.14
N ASP A 6 -17.25 -4.82 -34.07
CA ASP A 6 -18.15 -4.81 -32.92
C ASP A 6 -17.46 -5.56 -31.78
N HIS A 7 -16.84 -4.80 -30.86
CA HIS A 7 -16.26 -5.36 -29.65
C HIS A 7 -17.40 -5.62 -28.67
N PRO A 8 -17.66 -6.88 -28.26
CA PRO A 8 -18.72 -7.16 -27.30
C PRO A 8 -18.46 -6.40 -26.00
N ALA A 9 -19.51 -5.86 -25.39
CA ALA A 9 -19.42 -5.16 -24.12
C ALA A 9 -18.70 -6.03 -23.08
N ARG A 10 -17.80 -5.48 -22.25
CA ARG A 10 -17.04 -6.23 -21.24
C ARG A 10 -17.94 -7.09 -20.34
N THR A 11 -19.13 -6.59 -20.04
CA THR A 11 -20.16 -7.25 -19.23
C THR A 11 -20.76 -8.52 -19.86
N SER A 12 -20.52 -8.75 -21.15
CA SER A 12 -21.00 -9.93 -21.90
C SER A 12 -19.93 -11.02 -22.08
N LEU A 13 -18.70 -10.77 -21.61
CA LEU A 13 -17.63 -11.76 -21.62
C LEU A 13 -17.85 -12.80 -20.53
N SER A 14 -17.62 -14.08 -20.84
CA SER A 14 -17.91 -15.21 -19.94
C SER A 14 -17.15 -15.19 -18.61
N GLY A 15 -16.02 -14.50 -18.51
CA GLY A 15 -15.22 -14.39 -17.28
C GLY A 15 -15.48 -13.13 -16.46
N PHE A 16 -16.29 -12.19 -16.96
CA PHE A 16 -16.45 -10.89 -16.31
C PHE A 16 -17.09 -11.00 -14.91
N ALA A 17 -18.16 -11.80 -14.78
CA ALA A 17 -18.83 -11.96 -13.49
C ALA A 17 -17.91 -12.63 -12.45
N ASP A 18 -17.17 -13.65 -12.86
CA ASP A 18 -16.24 -14.39 -11.98
C ASP A 18 -15.08 -13.49 -11.52
N GLU A 19 -14.55 -12.64 -12.41
CA GLU A 19 -13.51 -11.64 -12.09
C GLU A 19 -13.99 -10.67 -11.00
N ILE A 20 -15.19 -10.12 -11.15
CA ILE A 20 -15.77 -9.18 -10.17
C ILE A 20 -16.07 -9.87 -8.84
N ILE A 21 -16.61 -11.09 -8.84
CA ILE A 21 -16.88 -11.86 -7.62
C ILE A 21 -15.58 -12.18 -6.88
N SER A 22 -14.54 -12.59 -7.61
CA SER A 22 -13.23 -12.89 -7.04
C SER A 22 -12.61 -11.64 -6.39
N ALA A 23 -12.58 -10.52 -7.11
CA ALA A 23 -12.09 -9.25 -6.59
C ALA A 23 -12.87 -8.79 -5.35
N TYR A 24 -14.21 -8.91 -5.38
CA TYR A 24 -15.06 -8.58 -4.25
C TYR A 24 -14.74 -9.43 -3.01
N ASN A 25 -14.60 -10.75 -3.16
CA ASN A 25 -14.28 -11.64 -2.05
C ASN A 25 -12.91 -11.33 -1.43
N THR A 26 -11.91 -11.01 -2.25
CA THR A 26 -10.58 -10.60 -1.77
C THR A 26 -10.64 -9.29 -0.99
N ILE A 27 -11.41 -8.31 -1.47
CA ILE A 27 -11.61 -7.04 -0.76
C ILE A 27 -12.35 -7.27 0.55
N GLN A 28 -13.44 -8.06 0.56
CA GLN A 28 -14.17 -8.37 1.78
C GLN A 28 -13.30 -9.08 2.81
N PHE A 29 -12.50 -10.06 2.38
CA PHE A 29 -11.56 -10.73 3.28
C PHE A 29 -10.54 -9.74 3.88
N ALA A 30 -9.99 -8.83 3.08
CA ALA A 30 -9.07 -7.81 3.59
C ALA A 30 -9.75 -6.84 4.57
N LEU A 31 -11.03 -6.51 4.35
CA LEU A 31 -11.83 -5.70 5.28
C LEU A 31 -12.11 -6.44 6.59
N ASP A 32 -12.55 -7.70 6.52
CA ASP A 32 -12.84 -8.53 7.70
C ASP A 32 -11.58 -8.73 8.56
N VAL A 33 -10.41 -8.90 7.93
CA VAL A 33 -9.12 -8.94 8.62
C VAL A 33 -8.76 -7.55 9.17
N GLY A 34 -9.01 -6.50 8.41
CA GLY A 34 -8.81 -5.10 8.81
C GLY A 34 -9.59 -4.71 10.07
N ASP A 35 -10.82 -5.22 10.22
CA ASP A 35 -11.66 -5.03 11.41
C ASP A 35 -11.03 -5.63 12.68
N GLN A 36 -10.16 -6.65 12.53
CA GLN A 36 -9.40 -7.23 13.64
C GLN A 36 -8.02 -6.58 13.81
N ASN A 37 -7.36 -6.26 12.70
CA ASN A 37 -6.06 -5.59 12.67
C ASN A 37 -5.92 -4.81 11.36
N GLU A 38 -5.92 -3.48 11.46
CA GLU A 38 -5.93 -2.56 10.31
C GLU A 38 -4.72 -2.78 9.40
N ASP A 39 -3.52 -2.98 9.96
CA ASP A 39 -2.30 -3.23 9.19
C ASP A 39 -2.38 -4.52 8.39
N PHE A 40 -2.92 -5.60 8.95
CA PHE A 40 -3.12 -6.85 8.21
C PHE A 40 -4.10 -6.65 7.05
N GLY A 41 -5.16 -5.86 7.24
CA GLY A 41 -6.08 -5.48 6.17
C GLY A 41 -5.38 -4.70 5.05
N LEU A 42 -4.59 -3.68 5.41
CA LEU A 42 -3.80 -2.89 4.46
C LEU A 42 -2.80 -3.75 3.69
N ALA A 43 -2.09 -4.65 4.37
CA ALA A 43 -1.12 -5.56 3.76
C ALA A 43 -1.77 -6.54 2.77
N LEU A 44 -2.94 -7.07 3.09
CA LEU A 44 -3.71 -7.95 2.19
C LEU A 44 -4.23 -7.18 0.98
N ASN A 45 -4.76 -5.98 1.20
CA ASN A 45 -5.24 -5.14 0.11
C ASN A 45 -4.10 -4.76 -0.85
N ALA A 46 -2.92 -4.40 -0.32
CA ALA A 46 -1.74 -4.10 -1.13
C ALA A 46 -1.27 -5.31 -1.95
N GLN A 47 -1.22 -6.51 -1.35
CA GLN A 47 -0.88 -7.74 -2.06
C GLN A 47 -1.82 -8.03 -3.24
N SER A 48 -3.10 -7.70 -3.10
CA SER A 48 -4.08 -7.92 -4.17
C SER A 48 -4.05 -6.85 -5.27
N THR A 49 -3.72 -5.61 -4.95
CA THR A 49 -3.90 -4.46 -5.86
C THR A 49 -2.61 -4.00 -6.54
N LEU A 50 -1.47 -4.18 -5.87
CA LEU A 50 -0.18 -3.77 -6.42
C LEU A 50 0.20 -4.54 -7.71
N PRO A 51 -0.11 -5.85 -7.86
CA PRO A 51 0.15 -6.56 -9.12
C PRO A 51 -0.52 -5.92 -10.34
N ASP A 52 -1.77 -5.46 -10.23
CA ASP A 52 -2.48 -4.81 -11.35
C ASP A 52 -1.75 -3.57 -11.86
N ILE A 53 -1.18 -2.78 -10.94
CA ILE A 53 -0.36 -1.61 -11.29
C ILE A 53 0.99 -2.06 -11.87
N ALA A 54 1.62 -3.06 -11.25
CA ALA A 54 2.93 -3.55 -11.65
C ALA A 54 2.93 -4.21 -13.04
N GLU A 55 1.85 -4.90 -13.43
CA GLU A 55 1.67 -5.53 -14.75
C GLU A 55 1.30 -4.54 -15.86
N SER A 56 0.80 -3.35 -15.51
CA SER A 56 0.36 -2.37 -16.50
C SER A 56 1.49 -1.96 -17.47
N SER A 57 1.12 -1.60 -18.70
CA SER A 57 2.06 -1.27 -19.78
C SER A 57 2.50 0.20 -19.82
N VAL A 58 2.23 0.97 -18.75
CA VAL A 58 2.67 2.37 -18.62
C VAL A 58 4.12 2.46 -18.12
N SER A 59 4.71 3.66 -18.15
CA SER A 59 6.06 3.89 -17.63
C SER A 59 6.16 3.58 -16.14
N ASN A 60 7.37 3.30 -15.65
CA ASN A 60 7.61 3.06 -14.23
C ASN A 60 7.15 4.23 -13.35
N ASP A 61 7.44 5.46 -13.76
CA ASP A 61 6.99 6.66 -13.03
C ASP A 61 5.45 6.72 -12.95
N ALA A 62 4.73 6.38 -14.02
CA ALA A 62 3.26 6.31 -14.00
C ALA A 62 2.73 5.23 -13.04
N LYS A 63 3.44 4.11 -12.89
CA LYS A 63 3.13 3.09 -11.87
C LYS A 63 3.32 3.64 -10.47
N TRP A 64 4.44 4.31 -10.20
CA TRP A 64 4.69 4.95 -8.90
C TRP A 64 3.67 6.04 -8.57
N TYR A 65 3.29 6.88 -9.54
CA TYR A 65 2.20 7.84 -9.32
C TYR A 65 0.88 7.13 -9.00
N SER A 66 0.59 5.99 -9.64
CA SER A 66 -0.60 5.18 -9.33
C SER A 66 -0.55 4.61 -7.91
N VAL A 67 0.62 4.13 -7.47
CA VAL A 67 0.89 3.70 -6.09
C VAL A 67 0.65 4.85 -5.11
N MET A 68 1.20 6.03 -5.40
CA MET A 68 1.04 7.23 -4.59
C MET A 68 -0.38 7.83 -4.64
N ALA A 69 -1.18 7.54 -5.66
CA ALA A 69 -2.57 7.99 -5.76
C ALA A 69 -3.53 7.08 -4.97
N SER A 70 -3.17 5.81 -4.77
CA SER A 70 -3.93 4.88 -3.95
C SER A 70 -3.64 5.12 -2.46
N THR A 71 -4.65 5.45 -1.67
CA THR A 71 -4.49 5.65 -0.21
C THR A 71 -3.87 4.42 0.45
N THR A 72 -4.38 3.23 0.17
CA THR A 72 -3.87 1.98 0.76
C THR A 72 -2.40 1.73 0.40
N LEU A 73 -2.05 1.82 -0.89
CA LEU A 73 -0.69 1.53 -1.33
C LEU A 73 0.28 2.59 -0.85
N ARG A 74 -0.11 3.86 -0.89
CA ARG A 74 0.67 4.97 -0.32
C ARG A 74 0.96 4.69 1.16
N THR A 75 -0.04 4.39 1.97
CA THR A 75 0.15 4.09 3.40
C THR A 75 1.13 2.94 3.61
N VAL A 76 0.98 1.84 2.85
CA VAL A 76 1.89 0.69 2.95
C VAL A 76 3.33 1.07 2.61
N PHE A 77 3.56 1.80 1.52
CA PHE A 77 4.90 2.20 1.09
C PHE A 77 5.52 3.27 1.99
N GLU A 78 4.77 4.32 2.37
CA GLU A 78 5.25 5.35 3.29
C GLU A 78 5.66 4.73 4.63
N THR A 79 4.82 3.86 5.19
CA THR A 79 5.14 3.11 6.41
C THR A 79 6.35 2.20 6.18
N ALA A 80 6.40 1.40 5.12
CA ALA A 80 7.52 0.51 4.83
C ALA A 80 8.86 1.24 4.66
N PHE A 81 8.83 2.43 4.07
CA PHE A 81 9.98 3.30 3.88
C PHE A 81 10.34 4.11 5.14
N GLY A 82 9.44 4.15 6.13
CA GLY A 82 9.59 4.95 7.34
C GLY A 82 9.54 6.45 7.02
N LEU A 83 8.68 6.83 6.08
CA LEU A 83 8.44 8.22 5.73
C LEU A 83 7.40 8.81 6.71
N PRO A 84 7.64 10.02 7.23
CA PRO A 84 6.70 10.67 8.13
C PRO A 84 5.51 11.25 7.35
N SER A 85 4.39 11.55 8.04
CA SER A 85 3.17 12.08 7.41
C SER A 85 3.39 13.38 6.61
N GLU A 86 4.34 14.20 7.04
CA GLU A 86 4.75 15.46 6.43
C GLU A 86 5.36 15.27 5.04
N PHE A 87 5.81 14.05 4.72
CA PHE A 87 6.30 13.68 3.39
C PHE A 87 5.30 14.03 2.28
N ALA A 88 4.00 13.86 2.54
CA ALA A 88 2.95 14.16 1.57
C ALA A 88 2.85 15.66 1.20
N SER A 89 3.53 16.56 1.91
CA SER A 89 3.57 18.00 1.59
C SER A 89 4.62 18.40 0.55
N LEU A 90 5.53 17.49 0.20
CA LEU A 90 6.53 17.72 -0.85
C LEU A 90 5.88 17.77 -2.23
N ASP A 91 6.59 18.33 -3.22
CA ASP A 91 6.16 18.25 -4.61
C ASP A 91 6.08 16.78 -5.06
N ILE A 92 5.13 16.46 -5.95
CA ILE A 92 4.87 15.07 -6.33
C ILE A 92 6.06 14.42 -7.06
N ASP A 93 6.88 15.21 -7.76
CA ASP A 93 8.08 14.72 -8.42
C ASP A 93 9.21 14.46 -7.41
N GLU A 94 9.31 15.28 -6.36
CA GLU A 94 10.22 15.00 -5.24
C GLU A 94 9.79 13.75 -4.47
N GLN A 95 8.48 13.56 -4.28
CA GLN A 95 7.94 12.34 -3.67
C GLN A 95 8.31 11.09 -4.49
N LEU A 96 8.17 11.18 -5.83
CA LEU A 96 8.53 10.09 -6.75
C LEU A 96 10.01 9.69 -6.61
N GLU A 97 10.93 10.66 -6.66
CA GLU A 97 12.36 10.39 -6.55
C GLU A 97 12.72 9.72 -5.21
N ILE A 98 12.09 10.16 -4.11
CA ILE A 98 12.31 9.54 -2.81
C ILE A 98 11.72 8.12 -2.76
N PHE A 99 10.54 7.88 -3.34
CA PHE A 99 9.96 6.55 -3.42
C PHE A 99 10.87 5.59 -4.19
N LYS A 100 11.38 6.01 -5.35
CA LYS A 100 12.31 5.23 -6.18
C LYS A 100 13.62 4.94 -5.44
N ASP A 101 14.22 5.95 -4.81
CA ASP A 101 15.43 5.79 -4.00
C ASP A 101 15.24 4.82 -2.83
N LYS A 102 14.10 4.90 -2.12
CA LYS A 102 13.78 3.99 -1.02
C LYS A 102 13.51 2.57 -1.49
N ALA A 103 12.83 2.42 -2.63
CA ALA A 103 12.59 1.13 -3.26
C ALA A 103 13.91 0.47 -3.66
N GLU A 104 14.79 1.20 -4.35
CA GLU A 104 16.12 0.73 -4.74
C GLU A 104 16.92 0.28 -3.51
N LYS A 105 17.01 1.13 -2.48
CA LYS A 105 17.80 0.85 -1.27
C LYS A 105 17.29 -0.33 -0.46
N ARG A 106 15.98 -0.55 -0.42
CA ARG A 106 15.36 -1.56 0.46
C ARG A 106 15.07 -2.86 -0.26
N PHE A 107 14.63 -2.79 -1.51
CA PHE A 107 14.16 -3.92 -2.29
C PHE A 107 15.08 -4.23 -3.49
N GLY A 108 16.04 -3.37 -3.81
CA GLY A 108 17.09 -3.63 -4.80
C GLY A 108 16.72 -3.28 -6.24
N SER A 109 15.61 -2.58 -6.44
CA SER A 109 15.21 -1.98 -7.72
C SER A 109 14.32 -0.76 -7.44
N ASP A 110 14.31 0.24 -8.32
CA ASP A 110 13.34 1.33 -8.34
C ASP A 110 12.11 1.01 -9.21
N GLU A 111 12.00 -0.19 -9.78
CA GLU A 111 10.90 -0.57 -10.67
C GLU A 111 9.72 -1.16 -9.89
N VAL A 112 8.50 -0.65 -10.09
CA VAL A 112 7.29 -1.23 -9.45
C VAL A 112 7.07 -2.69 -9.88
N ALA A 113 7.52 -3.05 -11.09
CA ALA A 113 7.42 -4.40 -11.63
C ALA A 113 8.13 -5.46 -10.77
N GLN A 114 9.10 -5.09 -9.93
CA GLN A 114 9.79 -6.02 -9.04
C GLN A 114 8.83 -6.72 -8.07
N PHE A 115 7.72 -6.07 -7.70
CA PHE A 115 6.75 -6.61 -6.75
C PHE A 115 5.85 -7.69 -7.36
N LEU A 116 5.99 -7.99 -8.65
CA LEU A 116 5.43 -9.21 -9.25
C LEU A 116 6.19 -10.46 -8.80
N GLU A 117 7.44 -10.30 -8.35
CA GLU A 117 8.17 -11.40 -7.74
C GLU A 117 7.58 -11.69 -6.34
N PRO A 118 7.10 -12.93 -6.08
CA PRO A 118 6.48 -13.25 -4.80
C PRO A 118 7.36 -12.94 -3.60
N LYS A 119 8.69 -13.07 -3.76
CA LYS A 119 9.63 -12.78 -2.70
C LYS A 119 9.72 -11.28 -2.36
N LYS A 120 9.69 -10.41 -3.36
CA LYS A 120 9.71 -8.95 -3.18
C LYS A 120 8.41 -8.46 -2.54
N MET A 121 7.28 -9.02 -2.95
CA MET A 121 5.99 -8.76 -2.31
C MET A 121 6.01 -9.17 -0.83
N GLU A 122 6.50 -10.37 -0.52
CA GLU A 122 6.64 -10.84 0.87
C GLU A 122 7.53 -9.91 1.70
N ASP A 123 8.65 -9.44 1.13
CA ASP A 123 9.58 -8.54 1.83
C ASP A 123 8.97 -7.15 2.07
N LEU A 124 8.14 -6.64 1.15
CA LEU A 124 7.37 -5.41 1.32
C LEU A 124 6.38 -5.55 2.48
N VAL A 125 5.57 -6.61 2.46
CA VAL A 125 4.57 -6.89 3.51
C VAL A 125 5.24 -7.03 4.88
N LYS A 126 6.31 -7.82 4.98
CA LYS A 126 7.05 -7.99 6.23
C LYS A 126 7.63 -6.67 6.72
N THR A 127 8.21 -5.88 5.82
CA THR A 127 8.75 -4.57 6.19
C THR A 127 7.66 -3.67 6.75
N PHE A 128 6.53 -3.59 6.06
CA PHE A 128 5.39 -2.78 6.47
C PHE A 128 4.93 -3.17 7.87
N LEU A 129 4.60 -4.46 8.09
CA LEU A 129 4.11 -4.94 9.38
C LEU A 129 5.11 -4.71 10.51
N LEU A 130 6.39 -4.99 10.28
CA LEU A 130 7.43 -4.75 11.29
C LEU A 130 7.52 -3.27 11.68
N ARG A 131 7.29 -2.35 10.75
CA ARG A 131 7.33 -0.91 11.03
C ARG A 131 6.05 -0.41 11.69
N SER A 132 4.88 -0.92 11.31
CA SER A 132 3.63 -0.61 12.00
C SER A 132 3.69 -0.98 13.48
N GLU A 133 4.15 -2.20 13.79
CA GLU A 133 4.33 -2.68 15.18
C GLU A 133 5.29 -1.79 16.00
N MET A 134 6.37 -1.29 15.36
CA MET A 134 7.28 -0.35 16.01
C MET A 134 6.62 1.00 16.30
N SER A 135 5.82 1.52 15.36
CA SER A 135 5.08 2.77 15.54
C SER A 135 4.10 2.65 16.71
N ASP A 136 3.33 1.57 16.76
CA ASP A 136 2.35 1.31 17.82
C ASP A 136 3.01 1.16 19.19
N THR A 137 4.13 0.43 19.26
CA THR A 137 4.92 0.28 20.48
C THR A 137 5.41 1.66 20.98
N MET A 138 5.92 2.51 20.09
CA MET A 138 6.37 3.86 20.46
C MET A 138 5.21 4.72 20.98
N GLN A 139 4.04 4.65 20.34
CA GLN A 139 2.83 5.37 20.79
C GLN A 139 2.38 4.93 22.19
N SER A 140 2.39 3.62 22.47
CA SER A 140 2.05 3.07 23.79
C SER A 140 3.00 3.56 24.91
N LEU A 141 4.31 3.60 24.62
CA LEU A 141 5.32 4.12 25.55
C LEU A 141 5.14 5.61 25.84
N THR A 142 4.83 6.42 24.83
CA THR A 142 4.60 7.87 25.00
C THR A 142 3.35 8.17 25.83
N SER A 143 2.29 7.38 25.67
CA SER A 143 1.04 7.50 26.43
C SER A 143 1.26 7.20 27.91
N SER A 144 2.05 6.17 28.22
CA SER A 144 2.42 5.81 29.59
C SER A 144 3.17 6.94 30.29
N ASN A 145 4.16 7.54 29.61
CA ASN A 145 4.92 8.68 30.16
C ASN A 145 4.03 9.91 30.40
N THR A 146 3.07 10.17 29.51
CA THR A 146 2.09 11.27 29.68
C THR A 146 1.20 11.03 30.90
N ALA A 147 0.70 9.82 31.10
CA ALA A 147 -0.12 9.47 32.28
C ALA A 147 0.66 9.64 33.59
N LEU A 148 1.95 9.26 33.62
CA LEU A 148 2.85 9.50 34.75
C LEU A 148 3.08 11.00 35.01
N MET A 149 3.23 11.82 33.97
CA MET A 149 3.34 13.29 34.10
C MET A 149 2.04 13.90 34.65
N LEU A 150 0.87 13.44 34.18
CA LEU A 150 -0.42 13.89 34.71
C LEU A 150 -0.62 13.46 36.16
N LEU A 151 -0.26 12.22 36.53
CA LEU A 151 -0.38 11.73 37.91
C LEU A 151 0.57 12.45 38.88
N SER A 152 1.82 12.69 38.45
CA SER A 152 2.81 13.42 39.26
C SER A 152 2.54 14.94 39.33
N GLY A 153 1.85 15.50 38.33
CA GLY A 153 1.38 16.89 38.34
C GLY A 153 0.07 17.08 39.12
N ALA A 154 -0.80 16.08 39.17
CA ALA A 154 -2.05 16.09 39.93
C ALA A 154 -1.88 15.75 41.42
N VAL A 155 -0.79 15.09 41.81
CA VAL A 155 -0.35 14.94 43.20
C VAL A 155 0.48 16.18 43.60
N ARG A 156 -0.18 17.33 43.67
CA ARG A 156 0.30 18.52 44.39
C ARG A 156 -0.86 19.29 44.99
#